data_AF-A0A8J8JWS2-F1
#
_entry.id   AF-A0A8J8JWS2-F1
#
_cell.length_a   1.000
_cell.length_b   1.000
_cell.length_c   1.000
_cell.angle_alpha   90.00
_cell.angle_beta   90.00
_cell.angle_gamma   90.00
#
_symmetry.space_group_name_H-M   'P 1'
#
loop_
_entity.id
_entity.type
_entity.pdbx_description
1 polymer ?
#
loop_
_entity_poly.entity_id
_entity_poly.type
_entity_poly.pdbx_seq_one_letter_code
_entity_poly.pdbx_strand_id
1 'polypeptide(L)' 'MKKRSSLDKAQWTNTREEQYRKACDEILFVINSELIIKTDKVYLKTENHEIFLLKIDKSKSMWYELWLILKYKN' A
#
# COMPACT_ATOMS: atom_id res chain seq x y z
N MET A 1 21.34 30.64 3.94
CA MET A 1 20.72 29.41 4.48
C MET A 1 20.42 28.44 3.33
N LYS A 2 21.16 27.33 3.19
CA LYS A 2 20.83 26.28 2.20
C LYS A 2 19.50 25.64 2.64
N LYS A 3 18.41 25.92 1.93
CA LYS A 3 17.11 25.24 2.13
C LYS A 3 17.34 23.73 2.01
N ARG A 4 17.02 23.00 3.07
CA ARG A 4 17.18 21.54 3.15
C ARG A 4 16.17 20.89 2.20
N SER A 5 16.56 20.67 0.95
CA SER A 5 15.77 20.03 -0.11
C SER A 5 15.27 18.61 0.24
N SER A 6 15.76 18.04 1.35
CA SER A 6 15.36 16.74 1.87
C SER A 6 14.00 16.77 2.60
N LEU A 7 13.59 17.90 3.17
CA LEU A 7 12.31 18.03 3.88
C LEU A 7 11.11 18.03 2.91
N ASP A 8 11.20 18.81 1.84
CA ASP A 8 10.16 18.85 0.78
C ASP A 8 9.93 17.47 0.14
N LYS A 9 11.01 16.72 -0.11
CA LYS A 9 10.92 15.37 -0.69
C LYS A 9 10.27 14.36 0.25
N ALA A 10 10.57 14.44 1.55
CA ALA A 10 9.96 13.56 2.54
C ALA A 10 8.46 13.82 2.69
N GLN A 11 8.06 15.10 2.67
CA GLN A 11 6.66 15.50 2.73
C GLN A 11 5.88 15.03 1.48
N TRP A 12 6.48 15.15 0.29
CA TRP A 12 5.89 14.67 -0.96
C TRP A 12 5.74 13.15 -1.02
N THR A 13 6.67 12.41 -0.42
CA THR A 13 6.62 10.94 -0.35
C THR A 13 5.48 10.47 0.56
N ASN A 14 5.27 11.15 1.70
CA ASN A 14 4.15 10.85 2.60
C ASN A 14 2.79 11.07 1.94
N THR A 15 2.62 12.18 1.20
CA THR A 15 1.36 12.48 0.50
C THR A 15 1.04 11.45 -0.59
N ARG A 16 2.06 10.89 -1.26
CA ARG A 16 1.88 9.84 -2.28
C ARG A 16 1.50 8.49 -1.68
N GLU A 17 2.16 8.07 -0.60
CA GLU A 17 1.78 6.82 0.10
C GLU A 17 0.33 6.89 0.61
N GLU A 18 -0.13 8.04 1.10
CA GLU A 18 -1.54 8.22 1.46
C GLU A 18 -2.49 8.13 0.26
N GLN A 19 -2.09 8.63 -0.91
CA GLN A 19 -2.88 8.48 -2.13
C GLN A 19 -2.97 7.01 -2.55
N TYR A 20 -1.86 6.27 -2.50
CA TYR A 20 -1.87 4.83 -2.80
C TYR A 20 -2.70 4.04 -1.80
N ARG A 21 -2.66 4.41 -0.52
CA ARG A 21 -3.53 3.81 0.50
C ARG A 21 -5.01 3.99 0.17
N LYS A 22 -5.44 5.23 -0.12
CA LYS A 22 -6.84 5.51 -0.50
C LYS A 22 -7.25 4.72 -1.73
N ALA A 23 -6.40 4.66 -2.75
CA ALA A 23 -6.68 3.89 -3.96
C ALA A 23 -6.79 2.37 -3.67
N CYS A 24 -5.98 1.84 -2.76
CA CYS A 24 -6.12 0.45 -2.30
C CYS A 24 -7.45 0.23 -1.59
N ASP A 25 -7.82 1.11 -0.66
CA ASP A 25 -9.08 1.02 0.09
C ASP A 25 -10.30 1.04 -0.86
N GLU A 26 -10.29 1.88 -1.89
CA GLU A 26 -11.33 1.90 -2.92
C GLU A 26 -11.42 0.58 -3.70
N ILE A 27 -10.28 0.02 -4.12
CA ILE A 27 -10.26 -1.27 -4.83
C ILE A 27 -10.80 -2.38 -3.94
N LEU A 28 -10.34 -2.46 -2.69
CA LEU A 28 -10.75 -3.47 -1.70
C LEU A 28 -12.25 -3.42 -1.43
N PHE A 29 -12.81 -2.21 -1.32
CA PHE A 29 -14.24 -2.01 -1.17
C PHE A 29 -15.02 -2.56 -2.38
N VAL A 30 -14.56 -2.29 -3.60
CA VAL A 30 -15.20 -2.78 -4.83
C VAL A 30 -15.20 -4.31 -4.90
N ILE A 31 -14.12 -4.96 -4.46
CA ILE A 31 -14.00 -6.43 -4.48
C ILE A 31 -14.48 -7.11 -3.18
N ASN A 32 -15.13 -6.37 -2.27
CA ASN A 32 -15.59 -6.83 -0.96
C ASN A 32 -14.53 -7.68 -0.21
N SER A 33 -13.29 -7.21 -0.23
CA SER A 33 -12.15 -7.92 0.35
C SER A 33 -11.42 -7.02 1.34
N GLU A 34 -10.66 -7.62 2.24
CA GLU A 34 -9.90 -6.91 3.28
C GLU A 34 -8.41 -7.21 3.16
N LEU A 35 -7.56 -6.29 3.65
CA LEU A 35 -6.14 -6.56 3.80
C LEU A 35 -5.83 -6.98 5.24
N ILE A 36 -5.10 -8.08 5.37
CA ILE A 36 -4.54 -8.53 6.64
C ILE A 36 -3.03 -8.40 6.59
N ILE A 37 -2.47 -7.64 7.53
CA ILE A 37 -1.04 -7.52 7.73
C ILE A 37 -0.65 -8.42 8.90
N LYS A 38 0.13 -9.47 8.63
CA LYS A 38 0.68 -10.39 9.64
C LYS A 38 2.20 -10.22 9.68
N THR A 39 2.71 -9.61 10.75
CA THR A 39 4.15 -9.35 10.99
C THR A 39 4.80 -8.50 9.89
N ASP A 40 5.21 -9.13 8.81
CA ASP A 40 5.91 -8.57 7.65
C ASP A 40 5.26 -9.03 6.34
N LYS A 41 4.07 -9.62 6.37
CA LYS A 41 3.38 -10.16 5.20
C LYS A 41 1.99 -9.57 5.08
N VAL A 42 1.61 -9.23 3.86
CA VAL A 42 0.29 -8.72 3.51
C VAL A 42 -0.47 -9.82 2.79
N TYR A 43 -1.69 -10.05 3.24
CA TYR A 43 -2.64 -10.98 2.67
C TYR A 43 -3.90 -10.23 2.26
N LEU A 44 -4.50 -10.62 1.15
CA LEU A 44 -5.86 -10.28 0.79
C LEU A 44 -6.78 -11.34 1.36
N LYS A 45 -7.70 -10.97 2.24
CA LYS A 45 -8.75 -11.83 2.74
C LYS A 45 -10.02 -11.59 1.94
N THR A 46 -10.48 -12.65 1.28
CA THR A 46 -11.81 -12.74 0.69
C THR A 46 -12.70 -13.60 1.59
N GLU A 47 -13.99 -13.74 1.26
CA GLU A 47 -14.92 -14.55 2.06
C GLU A 47 -14.48 -16.00 2.24
N ASN A 48 -13.77 -16.58 1.25
CA ASN A 48 -13.42 -17.99 1.23
C ASN A 48 -11.92 -18.27 1.41
N HIS A 49 -11.03 -17.31 1.10
CA HIS A 49 -9.59 -17.56 1.04
C HIS A 49 -8.75 -16.37 1.50
N GLU A 50 -7.57 -16.68 2.05
CA GLU A 50 -6.49 -15.70 2.23
C GLU A 50 -5.47 -15.87 1.10
N ILE A 51 -5.24 -14.82 0.33
CA ILE A 51 -4.28 -14.79 -0.77
C ILE A 51 -3.07 -13.97 -0.33
N PHE A 52 -1.89 -14.57 -0.35
CA PHE A 52 -0.65 -13.83 -0.09
C PHE A 52 -0.40 -12.80 -1.20
N LEU A 53 -0.21 -11.53 -0.83
CA LEU A 53 0.09 -10.45 -1.76
C LEU A 53 1.59 -10.17 -1.83
N LEU A 54 2.18 -9.75 -0.72
CA LEU A 54 3.58 -9.32 -0.66
C LEU A 54 4.16 -9.42 0.75
N LYS A 55 5.48 -9.37 0.83
CA LYS A 55 6.23 -9.20 2.07
C LYS A 55 6.69 -7.74 2.17
N ILE A 56 6.49 -7.12 3.33
CA ILE A 56 6.86 -5.74 3.64
C ILE A 56 8.36 -5.69 3.89
N ASP A 57 9.16 -5.57 2.84
CA ASP A 57 10.61 -5.39 2.98
C ASP A 57 10.98 -3.90 3.21
N LYS A 58 10.12 -2.95 2.79
CA LYS A 58 10.29 -1.50 3.03
C LYS A 58 8.97 -0.83 3.39
N SER A 59 8.81 -0.44 4.66
CA SER A 59 7.58 0.19 5.16
C SER A 59 7.19 1.51 4.49
N LYS A 60 8.15 2.22 3.87
CA LYS A 60 7.93 3.52 3.20
C LYS A 60 7.32 3.43 1.80
N SER A 61 7.25 2.23 1.21
CA SER A 61 6.71 2.01 -0.14
C SER A 61 5.62 0.94 -0.14
N MET A 62 5.14 0.57 1.04
CA MET A 62 4.21 -0.54 1.20
C MET A 62 2.94 -0.31 0.38
N TRP A 63 2.33 0.87 0.47
CA TRP A 63 1.05 1.12 -0.19
C TRP A 63 1.20 1.22 -1.70
N TYR A 64 2.30 1.79 -2.19
CA TYR A 64 2.62 1.78 -3.61
C TYR A 64 2.74 0.35 -4.17
N GLU A 65 3.49 -0.53 -3.51
CA GLU A 65 3.67 -1.92 -3.96
C GLU A 65 2.36 -2.70 -3.92
N LEU A 66 1.56 -2.46 -2.89
CA LEU A 66 0.24 -3.08 -2.71
C LEU A 66 -0.75 -2.59 -3.77
N TRP A 67 -0.75 -1.30 -4.08
CA TRP A 67 -1.55 -0.71 -5.15
C TRP A 67 -1.19 -1.27 -6.52
N LEU A 68 0.12 -1.43 -6.82
CA LEU A 68 0.55 -2.07 -8.06
C LEU A 68 -0.01 -3.49 -8.18
N ILE A 69 0.05 -4.28 -7.10
CA ILE A 69 -0.45 -5.65 -7.10
C ILE A 69 -1.97 -5.66 -7.31
N LEU A 70 -2.73 -4.86 -6.55
CA LEU A 70 -4.18 -4.79 -6.68
C LEU A 70 -4.64 -4.28 -8.05
N LYS A 71 -3.90 -3.34 -8.64
CA LYS A 71 -4.25 -2.77 -9.94
C LYS A 71 -3.94 -3.68 -11.13
N TYR A 72 -2.86 -4.46 -11.05
CA TYR A 72 -2.36 -5.25 -12.19
C TYR A 72 -2.56 -6.78 -12.04
N LYS A 73 -2.99 -7.29 -10.87
CA LYS A 73 -3.39 -8.71 -10.72
C LYS A 73 -4.89 -8.97 -10.99
N ASN A 74 -5.67 -7.95 -11.37
CA ASN A 74 -7.04 -8.13 -11.86
C ASN A 74 -7.06 -8.40 -13.36
#